data_AF-A0A976DLK0-F1
#
_entry.id   AF-A0A976DLK0-F1
#
_cell.length_a   1.000
_cell.length_b   1.000
_cell.length_c   1.000
_cell.angle_alpha   90.00
_cell.angle_beta   90.00
_cell.angle_gamma   90.00
#
_symmetry.space_group_name_H-M   'P 1'
#
loop_
_entity.id
_entity.type
_entity.pdbx_description
1 polymer ?
#
loop_
_entity_poly.entity_id
_entity_poly.type
_entity_poly.pdbx_seq_one_letter_code
_entity_poly.pdbx_strand_id
1 'polypeptide(L)'
;MTEVIRRKIDRARQPQADGAPGADRGWRLALARATRDAMGLDLEVRRLQVLRASLAEILDIAPERALVSLLDGPEGGLGVLMFAPSVTAAMIEMQTLGRLAVQPAPPRKPTRIDAAMVAGVVDRALAGLDDTLAEEADRIWAGGFRYASFLEDLRPLALLLEEETYRVLLADVSLGDGAREGQVILVLPAVGRGEQIVLPATEAET
;
A
#
# COMPACT_ATOMS: atom_id res chain seq x y z
N MET A 1 29.34 -26.42 -24.95
CA MET A 1 28.46 -26.19 -23.78
C MET A 1 29.19 -25.20 -22.89
N THR A 2 28.49 -24.14 -22.48
CA THR A 2 28.84 -23.17 -21.43
C THR A 2 29.68 -21.95 -21.85
N GLU A 3 29.27 -20.77 -21.34
CA GLU A 3 29.87 -19.42 -21.45
C GLU A 3 29.41 -18.48 -22.58
N VAL A 4 28.10 -18.27 -22.75
CA VAL A 4 27.57 -17.05 -23.43
C VAL A 4 26.39 -16.39 -22.67
N ILE A 5 26.25 -16.65 -21.36
CA ILE A 5 25.16 -16.04 -20.55
C ILE A 5 25.74 -15.35 -19.31
N ARG A 6 26.66 -14.40 -19.50
CA ARG A 6 27.09 -13.51 -18.40
C ARG A 6 27.25 -12.05 -18.76
N ARG A 7 26.69 -11.63 -19.90
CA ARG A 7 26.79 -10.24 -20.36
C ARG A 7 25.48 -9.74 -20.95
N LYS A 8 24.40 -9.81 -20.16
CA LYS A 8 23.11 -9.22 -20.54
C LYS A 8 22.21 -8.82 -19.35
N ILE A 9 22.80 -8.46 -18.20
CA ILE A 9 22.09 -7.91 -17.05
C ILE A 9 22.90 -6.73 -16.50
N ASP A 10 23.01 -5.65 -17.28
CA ASP A 10 23.64 -4.40 -16.79
C ASP A 10 23.05 -3.13 -17.43
N ARG A 11 21.79 -3.19 -17.88
CA ARG A 11 21.00 -2.01 -18.25
C ARG A 11 19.54 -2.18 -17.83
N ALA A 12 19.32 -2.56 -16.57
CA ALA A 12 18.09 -2.13 -15.92
C ALA A 12 18.29 -0.62 -15.68
N ARG A 13 17.50 0.20 -16.38
CA ARG A 13 17.37 1.64 -16.12
C ARG A 13 17.40 1.84 -14.60
N GLN A 14 18.29 2.72 -14.11
CA GLN A 14 18.09 3.31 -12.79
C GLN A 14 16.62 3.73 -12.72
N PRO A 15 15.81 3.19 -11.78
CA PRO A 15 14.50 3.74 -11.55
C PRO A 15 14.75 5.16 -11.10
N GLN A 16 14.43 6.12 -11.97
CA GLN A 16 14.30 7.50 -11.58
C GLN A 16 13.37 7.49 -10.38
N ALA A 17 13.88 7.92 -9.22
CA ALA A 17 13.13 7.96 -7.97
C ALA A 17 12.05 9.04 -8.09
N ASP A 18 11.02 8.76 -8.88
CA ASP A 18 9.84 9.59 -9.03
C ASP A 18 8.84 9.19 -7.95
N GLY A 19 9.19 9.53 -6.71
CA GLY A 19 8.22 9.98 -5.73
C GLY A 19 8.59 11.43 -5.44
N ALA A 20 7.67 12.36 -5.67
CA ALA A 20 7.84 13.66 -5.04
C ALA A 20 7.94 13.43 -3.51
N PRO A 21 8.68 14.24 -2.75
CA PRO A 21 8.66 14.12 -1.31
C PRO A 21 7.20 14.31 -0.84
N GLY A 22 6.65 13.37 -0.07
CA GLY A 22 5.28 13.52 0.45
C GLY A 22 4.58 12.21 0.74
N ALA A 23 4.28 11.41 -0.28
CA ALA A 23 3.44 10.22 -0.11
C ALA A 23 4.11 9.10 0.69
N ASP A 24 5.43 8.98 0.63
CA ASP A 24 6.17 8.02 1.45
C ASP A 24 6.07 8.36 2.95
N ARG A 25 6.27 9.64 3.30
CA ARG A 25 6.12 10.15 4.66
C ARG A 25 4.66 10.09 5.11
N GLY A 26 3.74 10.55 4.26
CA GLY A 26 2.30 10.57 4.50
C GLY A 26 1.78 9.16 4.78
N TRP A 27 2.18 8.18 3.96
CA TRP A 27 1.75 6.80 4.13
C TRP A 27 2.25 6.17 5.43
N ARG A 28 3.51 6.43 5.81
CA ARG A 28 4.05 5.97 7.10
C ARG A 28 3.22 6.50 8.27
N LEU A 29 2.91 7.80 8.24
CA LEU A 29 2.17 8.46 9.30
C LEU A 29 0.72 7.99 9.36
N ALA A 30 0.05 7.94 8.21
CA ALA A 30 -1.35 7.59 8.08
C ALA A 30 -1.61 6.13 8.48
N LEU A 31 -0.77 5.20 8.02
CA LEU A 31 -0.90 3.78 8.36
C LEU A 31 -0.72 3.55 9.87
N ALA A 32 0.31 4.13 10.47
CA ALA A 32 0.58 3.99 11.91
C ALA A 32 -0.53 4.61 12.77
N ARG A 33 -1.05 5.78 12.38
CA ARG A 33 -2.18 6.42 13.08
C ARG A 33 -3.46 5.60 12.93
N ALA A 34 -3.75 5.11 11.73
CA ALA A 34 -4.96 4.33 11.47
C ALA A 34 -5.03 3.06 12.33
N THR A 35 -3.94 2.31 12.47
CA THR A 35 -3.92 1.12 13.34
C THR A 35 -4.02 1.48 14.81
N ARG A 36 -3.32 2.52 15.25
CA ARG A 36 -3.41 2.99 16.65
C ARG A 36 -4.81 3.45 17.00
N ASP A 37 -5.41 4.30 16.18
CA ASP A 37 -6.70 4.93 16.48
C ASP A 37 -7.89 3.97 16.30
N ALA A 38 -7.74 2.93 15.46
CA ALA A 38 -8.79 1.95 15.23
C ALA A 38 -8.79 0.81 16.27
N MET A 39 -7.62 0.36 16.73
CA MET A 39 -7.51 -0.85 17.55
C MET A 39 -6.43 -0.80 18.64
N GLY A 40 -5.81 0.36 18.87
CA GLY A 40 -4.74 0.50 19.87
C GLY A 40 -3.47 -0.29 19.51
N LEU A 41 -3.28 -0.64 18.24
CA LEU A 41 -2.13 -1.40 17.77
C LEU A 41 -1.07 -0.46 17.20
N ASP A 42 0.08 -0.39 17.89
CA ASP A 42 1.24 0.28 17.36
C ASP A 42 1.81 -0.47 16.16
N LEU A 43 1.94 0.25 15.05
CA LEU A 43 2.57 -0.18 13.81
C LEU A 43 3.69 0.78 13.47
N GLU A 44 4.88 0.24 13.23
CA GLU A 44 6.04 0.98 12.76
C GLU A 44 6.42 0.51 11.35
N VAL A 45 6.56 1.46 10.42
CA VAL A 45 7.11 1.16 9.09
C VAL A 45 8.64 1.19 9.17
N ARG A 46 9.27 0.01 9.16
CA ARG A 46 10.73 -0.14 9.24
C ARG A 46 11.41 0.28 7.95
N ARG A 47 10.84 -0.11 6.81
CA ARG A 47 11.32 0.23 5.47
C ARG A 47 10.14 0.56 4.58
N LEU A 48 10.33 1.56 3.71
CA LEU A 48 9.37 1.91 2.68
C LEU A 48 10.12 2.15 1.39
N GLN A 49 9.68 1.51 0.31
CA GLN A 49 10.20 1.74 -1.03
C GLN A 49 9.07 2.22 -1.93
N VAL A 50 9.37 3.20 -2.77
CA VAL A 50 8.50 3.60 -3.87
C VAL A 50 9.10 3.03 -5.15
N LEU A 51 8.33 2.22 -5.85
CA LEU A 51 8.76 1.59 -7.10
C LEU A 51 7.69 1.72 -8.17
N ARG A 52 8.10 1.63 -9.44
CA ARG A 52 7.16 1.47 -10.56
C ARG A 52 7.15 0.00 -10.96
N ALA A 53 5.96 -0.55 -11.15
CA ALA A 53 5.76 -1.94 -11.49
C ALA A 53 4.63 -2.10 -12.52
N SER A 54 4.79 -3.06 -13.42
CA SER A 54 3.72 -3.61 -14.23
C SER A 54 2.78 -4.48 -13.40
N LEU A 55 1.60 -4.79 -13.94
CA LEU A 55 0.66 -5.72 -13.31
C LEU A 55 1.28 -7.09 -13.02
N ALA A 56 2.10 -7.62 -13.93
CA ALA A 56 2.79 -8.89 -13.72
C ALA A 56 3.76 -8.83 -12.52
N GLU A 57 4.56 -7.76 -12.43
CA GLU A 57 5.47 -7.56 -11.29
C GLU A 57 4.72 -7.39 -9.97
N ILE A 58 3.54 -6.75 -9.96
CA ILE A 58 2.67 -6.65 -8.78
C ILE A 58 2.23 -8.04 -8.30
N LEU A 59 1.84 -8.92 -9.23
CA LEU A 59 1.43 -10.28 -8.89
C LEU A 59 2.61 -11.11 -8.35
N ASP A 60 3.83 -10.86 -8.84
CA ASP A 60 5.03 -11.55 -8.39
C ASP A 60 5.51 -11.11 -7.00
N ILE A 61 5.35 -9.83 -6.64
CA ILE A 61 5.75 -9.31 -5.31
C ILE A 61 4.67 -9.49 -4.23
N ALA A 62 3.45 -9.83 -4.61
CA ALA A 62 2.34 -9.96 -3.67
C ALA A 62 2.59 -11.08 -2.64
N PRO A 63 2.39 -10.84 -1.34
CA PRO A 63 2.60 -11.88 -0.34
C PRO A 63 1.65 -13.06 -0.57
N GLU A 64 2.17 -14.28 -0.36
CA GLU A 64 1.30 -15.46 -0.37
C GLU A 64 0.18 -15.31 0.67
N ARG A 65 -1.06 -15.58 0.24
CA ARG A 65 -2.27 -15.44 1.07
C ARG A 65 -2.47 -14.03 1.63
N ALA A 66 -2.01 -13.00 0.93
CA ALA A 66 -2.31 -11.63 1.29
C ALA A 66 -3.83 -11.38 1.39
N LEU A 67 -4.23 -10.53 2.32
CA LEU A 67 -5.56 -9.93 2.29
C LEU A 67 -5.52 -8.82 1.23
N VAL A 68 -6.37 -8.95 0.21
CA VAL A 68 -6.37 -8.05 -0.95
C VAL A 68 -7.62 -7.16 -0.89
N SER A 69 -7.41 -5.87 -0.68
CA SER A 69 -8.44 -4.85 -0.70
C SER A 69 -8.40 -4.09 -2.02
N LEU A 70 -9.51 -4.10 -2.76
CA LEU A 70 -9.71 -3.25 -3.93
C LEU A 70 -10.08 -1.85 -3.47
N LEU A 71 -9.49 -0.84 -4.10
CA LEU A 71 -9.69 0.57 -3.78
C LEU A 71 -10.33 1.28 -4.98
N ASP A 72 -11.32 2.12 -4.70
CA ASP A 72 -11.86 3.06 -5.68
C ASP A 72 -11.17 4.40 -5.51
N GLY A 73 -10.57 4.88 -6.60
CA GLY A 73 -9.91 6.16 -6.68
C GLY A 73 -10.66 7.19 -7.54
N PRO A 74 -10.07 8.38 -7.68
CA PRO A 74 -10.56 9.44 -8.56
C PRO A 74 -10.74 8.97 -10.01
N GLU A 75 -11.74 9.52 -10.71
CA GLU A 75 -12.08 9.20 -12.11
C GLU A 75 -12.24 7.69 -12.40
N GLY A 76 -12.59 6.89 -11.39
CA GLY A 76 -12.76 5.44 -11.53
C GLY A 76 -11.44 4.65 -11.59
N GLY A 77 -10.30 5.28 -11.29
CA GLY A 77 -9.02 4.58 -11.19
C GLY A 77 -9.04 3.55 -10.04
N LEU A 78 -8.66 2.31 -10.33
CA LEU A 78 -8.62 1.24 -9.34
C LEU A 78 -7.23 1.12 -8.71
N GLY A 79 -7.21 1.02 -7.38
CA GLY A 79 -6.03 0.74 -6.58
C GLY A 79 -6.15 -0.59 -5.83
N VAL A 80 -5.06 -1.04 -5.24
CA VAL A 80 -5.03 -2.24 -4.40
C VAL A 80 -4.21 -1.99 -3.15
N LEU A 81 -4.72 -2.41 -2.00
CA LEU A 81 -3.96 -2.51 -0.77
C LEU A 81 -3.85 -3.99 -0.36
N MET A 82 -2.64 -4.44 -0.07
CA MET A 82 -2.37 -5.81 0.34
C MET A 82 -1.72 -5.84 1.71
N PHE A 83 -2.23 -6.72 2.58
CA PHE A 83 -1.60 -7.03 3.87
C PHE A 83 -1.08 -8.46 3.87
N ALA A 84 0.17 -8.66 4.28
CA ALA A 84 0.71 -9.99 4.53
C ALA A 84 -0.11 -10.73 5.62
N PRO A 85 -0.11 -12.07 5.63
CA PRO A 85 -0.89 -12.86 6.58
C PRO A 85 -0.62 -12.50 8.05
N SER A 86 0.64 -12.21 8.41
CA SER A 86 1.04 -11.85 9.77
C SER A 86 0.44 -10.51 10.22
N VAL A 87 0.39 -9.52 9.32
CA VAL A 87 -0.21 -8.20 9.57
C VAL A 87 -1.73 -8.35 9.75
N THR A 88 -2.37 -9.08 8.85
CA THR A 88 -3.81 -9.37 8.92
C THR A 88 -4.16 -10.08 10.22
N ALA A 89 -3.42 -11.14 10.58
CA ALA A 89 -3.65 -11.88 11.82
C ALA A 89 -3.47 -10.99 13.06
N ALA A 90 -2.45 -10.12 13.09
CA ALA A 90 -2.23 -9.18 14.19
C ALA A 90 -3.42 -8.22 14.37
N MET A 91 -3.93 -7.66 13.28
CA MET A 91 -5.10 -6.78 13.32
C MET A 91 -6.34 -7.50 13.83
N ILE A 92 -6.55 -8.75 13.40
CA ILE A 92 -7.69 -9.58 13.86
C ILE A 92 -7.55 -9.92 15.34
N GLU A 93 -6.36 -10.32 15.80
CA GLU A 93 -6.09 -10.60 17.21
C GLU A 93 -6.39 -9.37 18.07
N MET A 94 -5.95 -8.19 17.65
CA MET A 94 -6.28 -6.96 18.37
C MET A 94 -7.76 -6.64 18.36
N GLN A 95 -8.44 -6.79 17.22
CA GLN A 95 -9.88 -6.52 17.10
C GLN A 95 -10.74 -7.48 17.95
N THR A 96 -10.32 -8.73 18.09
CA THR A 96 -11.13 -9.80 18.72
C THR A 96 -10.72 -10.12 20.15
N LEU A 97 -9.43 -9.99 20.49
CA LEU A 97 -8.85 -10.34 21.79
C LEU A 97 -8.34 -9.12 22.56
N GLY A 98 -8.17 -7.97 21.90
CA GLY A 98 -7.57 -6.77 22.50
C GLY A 98 -6.07 -6.88 22.78
N ARG A 99 -5.42 -7.96 22.31
CA ARG A 99 -3.99 -8.22 22.50
C ARG A 99 -3.48 -9.19 21.44
N LEU A 100 -2.19 -9.10 21.14
CA LEU A 100 -1.51 -10.10 20.33
C LEU A 100 -1.29 -11.40 21.11
N ALA A 101 -1.53 -12.53 20.45
CA ALA A 101 -1.21 -13.84 21.03
C ALA A 101 0.30 -14.03 21.14
N VAL A 102 0.75 -14.83 22.11
CA VAL A 102 2.18 -15.14 22.27
C VAL A 102 2.73 -15.86 21.05
N GLN A 103 1.96 -16.81 20.51
CA GLN A 103 2.33 -17.55 19.32
C GLN A 103 1.52 -17.04 18.12
N PRO A 104 2.19 -16.67 17.00
CA PRO A 104 1.48 -16.22 15.81
C PRO A 104 0.63 -17.36 15.23
N ALA A 105 -0.57 -17.01 14.77
CA ALA A 105 -1.43 -17.94 14.05
C ALA A 105 -0.76 -18.41 12.74
N PRO A 106 -0.95 -19.68 12.33
CA PRO A 106 -0.45 -20.15 11.04
C PRO A 106 -1.12 -19.38 9.90
N PRO A 107 -0.39 -19.07 8.81
CA PRO A 107 -0.97 -18.38 7.65
C PRO A 107 -2.16 -19.15 7.07
N ARG A 108 -3.28 -18.46 6.88
CA ARG A 108 -4.50 -19.01 6.28
C ARG A 108 -5.03 -18.08 5.20
N LYS A 109 -5.90 -18.60 4.31
CA LYS A 109 -6.56 -17.76 3.30
C LYS A 109 -7.44 -16.72 4.02
N PRO A 110 -7.32 -15.42 3.69
CA PRO A 110 -8.23 -14.41 4.21
C PRO A 110 -9.66 -14.65 3.76
N THR A 111 -10.60 -14.25 4.59
CA THR A 111 -12.04 -14.37 4.36
C THR A 111 -12.67 -12.99 4.28
N ARG A 112 -13.92 -12.94 3.82
CA ARG A 112 -14.71 -11.70 3.84
C ARG A 112 -14.88 -11.12 5.25
N ILE A 113 -14.92 -11.97 6.28
CA ILE A 113 -14.99 -11.53 7.68
C ILE A 113 -13.69 -10.83 8.09
N ASP A 114 -12.54 -11.38 7.70
CA ASP A 114 -11.23 -10.75 7.94
C ASP A 114 -11.14 -9.38 7.27
N ALA A 115 -11.58 -9.29 6.01
CA ALA A 115 -11.63 -8.02 5.29
C ALA A 115 -12.54 -6.98 5.97
N ALA A 116 -13.72 -7.40 6.43
CA ALA A 116 -14.62 -6.51 7.17
C ALA A 116 -14.00 -6.02 8.48
N MET A 117 -13.19 -6.85 9.17
CA MET A 117 -12.51 -6.46 10.40
C MET A 117 -11.40 -5.43 10.17
N VAL A 118 -10.75 -5.42 9.00
CA VAL A 118 -9.67 -4.47 8.69
C VAL A 118 -10.11 -3.27 7.85
N ALA A 119 -11.30 -3.31 7.22
CA ALA A 119 -11.77 -2.27 6.31
C ALA A 119 -11.72 -0.86 6.91
N GLY A 120 -12.14 -0.70 8.18
CA GLY A 120 -12.09 0.60 8.85
C GLY A 120 -10.67 1.16 9.07
N VAL A 121 -9.66 0.29 9.16
CA VAL A 121 -8.25 0.71 9.18
C VAL A 121 -7.80 1.16 7.81
N VAL A 122 -8.21 0.43 6.76
CA VAL A 122 -7.91 0.79 5.37
C VAL A 122 -8.47 2.17 5.04
N ASP A 123 -9.75 2.40 5.31
CA ASP A 123 -10.39 3.70 5.07
C ASP A 123 -9.70 4.83 5.83
N ARG A 124 -9.37 4.63 7.12
CA ARG A 124 -8.66 5.63 7.92
C ARG A 124 -7.24 5.88 7.41
N ALA A 125 -6.52 4.85 6.97
CA ALA A 125 -5.16 4.99 6.46
C ALA A 125 -5.16 5.75 5.13
N LEU A 126 -6.13 5.50 4.25
CA LEU A 126 -6.26 6.21 2.97
C LEU A 126 -6.72 7.66 3.17
N ALA A 127 -7.70 7.90 4.05
CA ALA A 127 -8.11 9.25 4.41
C ALA A 127 -6.96 10.05 5.04
N GLY A 128 -6.23 9.43 5.98
CA GLY A 128 -5.06 10.06 6.59
C GLY A 128 -3.93 10.32 5.58
N LEU A 129 -3.78 9.47 4.55
CA LEU A 129 -2.83 9.74 3.46
C LEU A 129 -3.25 10.97 2.67
N ASP A 130 -4.51 11.06 2.26
CA ASP A 130 -5.04 12.22 1.53
C ASP A 130 -4.88 13.50 2.34
N ASP A 131 -5.21 13.48 3.64
CA ASP A 131 -5.02 14.61 4.56
C ASP A 131 -3.55 15.05 4.63
N THR A 132 -2.61 14.09 4.73
CA THR A 132 -1.17 14.42 4.75
C THR A 132 -0.65 14.98 3.43
N LEU A 133 -1.37 14.72 2.34
CA LEU A 133 -1.03 15.18 1.01
C LEU A 133 -1.77 16.47 0.63
N ALA A 134 -2.62 17.03 1.49
CA ALA A 134 -3.47 18.18 1.18
C ALA A 134 -2.73 19.34 0.48
N GLU A 135 -1.47 19.58 0.89
CA GLU A 135 -0.58 20.64 0.38
C GLU A 135 0.63 20.09 -0.42
N GLU A 136 0.66 18.79 -0.72
CA GLU A 136 1.78 18.11 -1.37
C GLU A 136 1.48 17.72 -2.83
N ALA A 137 2.45 17.87 -3.72
CA ALA A 137 2.27 17.59 -5.15
C ALA A 137 1.82 16.14 -5.45
N ASP A 138 2.14 15.21 -4.56
CA ASP A 138 1.75 13.79 -4.70
C ASP A 138 0.25 13.54 -4.45
N ARG A 139 -0.55 14.54 -4.03
CA ARG A 139 -2.00 14.38 -3.85
C ARG A 139 -2.73 13.95 -5.13
N ILE A 140 -2.29 14.47 -6.28
CA ILE A 140 -2.82 14.07 -7.58
C ILE A 140 -2.68 12.56 -7.82
N TRP A 141 -1.66 11.95 -7.22
CA TRP A 141 -1.35 10.54 -7.40
C TRP A 141 -2.01 9.65 -6.34
N ALA A 142 -1.88 10.00 -5.06
CA ALA A 142 -2.25 9.11 -3.96
C ALA A 142 -3.45 9.57 -3.13
N GLY A 143 -4.02 10.75 -3.41
CA GLY A 143 -5.23 11.25 -2.76
C GLY A 143 -6.52 10.66 -3.32
N GLY A 144 -7.61 10.74 -2.55
CA GLY A 144 -8.97 10.39 -2.99
C GLY A 144 -9.29 8.90 -3.13
N PHE A 145 -8.40 7.99 -2.73
CA PHE A 145 -8.67 6.55 -2.71
C PHE A 145 -9.47 6.14 -1.46
N ARG A 146 -10.38 5.18 -1.60
CA ARG A 146 -11.21 4.62 -0.52
C ARG A 146 -11.36 3.11 -0.67
N TYR A 147 -11.64 2.40 0.42
CA TYR A 147 -11.92 0.97 0.36
C TYR A 147 -13.18 0.71 -0.47
N ALA A 148 -13.11 -0.21 -1.43
CA ALA A 148 -14.25 -0.60 -2.25
C ALA A 148 -14.73 -2.01 -1.93
N SER A 149 -13.85 -3.00 -2.02
CA SER A 149 -14.21 -4.41 -1.80
C SER A 149 -13.01 -5.30 -1.47
N PHE A 150 -13.27 -6.58 -1.27
CA PHE A 150 -12.27 -7.61 -0.97
C PHE A 150 -12.19 -8.63 -2.09
N LEU A 151 -10.96 -9.02 -2.43
CA LEU A 151 -10.68 -10.13 -3.34
C LEU A 151 -10.14 -11.33 -2.57
N GLU A 152 -10.73 -12.49 -2.83
CA GLU A 152 -10.34 -13.74 -2.15
C GLU A 152 -8.96 -14.26 -2.56
N ASP A 153 -8.49 -13.87 -3.75
CA ASP A 153 -7.16 -14.18 -4.26
C ASP A 153 -6.73 -13.13 -5.28
N LEU A 154 -5.48 -13.23 -5.76
CA LEU A 154 -4.87 -12.25 -6.65
C LEU A 154 -5.28 -12.40 -8.12
N ARG A 155 -5.81 -13.56 -8.54
CA ARG A 155 -6.06 -13.85 -9.96
C ARG A 155 -7.05 -12.86 -10.61
N PRO A 156 -8.13 -12.40 -9.93
CA PRO A 156 -9.01 -11.38 -10.48
C PRO A 156 -8.32 -10.05 -10.79
N LEU A 157 -7.18 -9.73 -10.15
CA LEU A 157 -6.49 -8.46 -10.40
C LEU A 157 -6.06 -8.31 -11.85
N ALA A 158 -5.70 -9.41 -12.54
CA ALA A 158 -5.32 -9.40 -13.94
C ALA A 158 -6.46 -8.97 -14.90
N LEU A 159 -7.70 -9.04 -14.45
CA LEU A 159 -8.89 -8.64 -15.22
C LEU A 159 -9.46 -7.29 -14.77
N LEU A 160 -9.25 -6.92 -13.50
CA LEU A 160 -9.80 -5.70 -12.90
C LEU A 160 -8.87 -4.51 -13.13
N LEU A 161 -7.56 -4.72 -13.02
CA LEU A 161 -6.58 -3.66 -13.20
C LEU A 161 -6.28 -3.44 -14.69
N GLU A 162 -6.11 -2.18 -15.07
CA GLU A 162 -5.69 -1.79 -16.41
C GLU A 162 -4.26 -2.31 -16.71
N GLU A 163 -3.96 -2.61 -17.97
CA GLU A 163 -2.60 -3.01 -18.37
C GLU A 163 -1.71 -1.77 -18.51
N GLU A 164 -1.39 -1.16 -17.36
CA GLU A 164 -0.59 0.07 -17.27
C GLU A 164 0.56 -0.06 -16.25
N THR A 165 1.33 1.02 -16.09
CA THR A 165 2.34 1.09 -15.03
C THR A 165 1.69 1.58 -13.73
N TYR A 166 2.06 0.95 -12.64
CA TYR A 166 1.64 1.32 -11.29
C TYR A 166 2.81 1.91 -10.50
N ARG A 167 2.52 2.82 -9.58
CA ARG A 167 3.42 3.20 -8.49
C ARG A 167 3.04 2.39 -7.26
N VAL A 168 4.03 1.80 -6.60
CA VAL A 168 3.85 0.87 -5.49
C VAL A 168 4.62 1.38 -4.28
N LEU A 169 3.92 1.52 -3.15
CA LEU A 169 4.50 1.74 -1.83
C LEU A 169 4.65 0.37 -1.14
N LEU A 170 5.87 -0.15 -1.13
CA LEU A 170 6.22 -1.41 -0.48
C LEU A 170 6.74 -1.14 0.92
N ALA A 171 5.93 -1.43 1.94
CA ALA A 171 6.23 -1.16 3.34
C ALA A 171 6.53 -2.46 4.11
N ASP A 172 7.73 -2.58 4.68
CA ASP A 172 8.02 -3.58 5.70
C ASP A 172 7.64 -2.99 7.06
N VAL A 173 6.74 -3.66 7.78
CA VAL A 173 6.15 -3.17 9.03
C VAL A 173 6.41 -4.09 10.22
N SER A 174 6.44 -3.50 11.39
CA SER A 174 6.60 -4.14 12.69
C SER A 174 5.42 -3.73 13.57
N LEU A 175 4.74 -4.68 14.22
CA LEU A 175 3.54 -4.41 15.03
C LEU A 175 3.72 -4.93 16.46
N GLY A 176 3.15 -4.20 17.42
CA GLY A 176 3.18 -4.55 18.85
C GLY A 176 4.59 -4.73 19.36
N ASP A 177 5.43 -3.69 19.23
CA ASP A 177 6.83 -3.68 19.66
C ASP A 177 7.69 -4.80 19.05
N GLY A 178 7.40 -5.18 17.80
CA GLY A 178 8.13 -6.24 17.10
C GLY A 178 7.60 -7.65 17.33
N ALA A 179 6.47 -7.81 18.02
CA ALA A 179 5.81 -9.11 18.18
C ALA A 179 5.35 -9.72 16.84
N ARG A 180 5.12 -8.88 15.82
CA ARG A 180 4.77 -9.29 14.46
C ARG A 180 5.52 -8.45 13.45
N GLU A 181 5.87 -9.07 12.33
CA GLU A 181 6.45 -8.39 11.18
C GLU A 181 5.77 -8.87 9.90
N GLY A 182 5.72 -8.01 8.89
CA GLY A 182 5.17 -8.37 7.59
C GLY A 182 5.15 -7.20 6.62
N GLN A 183 4.58 -7.42 5.45
CA GLN A 183 4.49 -6.40 4.41
C GLN A 183 3.09 -5.80 4.28
N VAL A 184 3.07 -4.52 3.96
CA VAL A 184 1.90 -3.77 3.51
C VAL A 184 2.24 -3.13 2.17
N ILE A 185 1.44 -3.43 1.14
CA ILE A 185 1.72 -2.98 -0.23
C ILE A 185 0.53 -2.16 -0.73
N LEU A 186 0.74 -0.87 -0.97
CA LEU A 186 -0.23 -0.01 -1.65
C LEU A 186 0.16 0.15 -3.12
N VAL A 187 -0.76 -0.16 -4.02
CA VAL A 187 -0.58 -0.15 -5.47
C VAL A 187 -1.59 0.81 -6.08
N LEU A 188 -1.10 1.85 -6.75
CA LEU A 188 -1.92 2.89 -7.37
C LEU A 188 -1.48 3.12 -8.83
N PRO A 189 -2.38 3.48 -9.76
CA PRO A 189 -2.00 3.86 -11.12
C PRO A 189 -0.85 4.87 -11.12
N ALA A 190 0.17 4.69 -11.97
CA ALA A 190 1.32 5.59 -11.98
C ALA A 190 0.95 6.99 -12.49
N VAL A 191 -0.07 7.07 -13.34
CA VAL A 191 -0.68 8.33 -13.76
C VAL A 191 -1.80 8.66 -12.78
N GLY A 192 -1.51 9.58 -11.86
CA GLY A 192 -2.47 10.09 -10.89
C GLY A 192 -3.67 10.76 -11.56
N ARG A 193 -4.88 10.45 -11.08
CA ARG A 193 -6.15 11.03 -11.56
C ARG A 193 -6.84 11.89 -10.48
N GLY A 194 -6.13 12.18 -9.38
CA GLY A 194 -6.62 12.93 -8.23
C GLY A 194 -6.59 14.45 -8.41
N GLU A 195 -6.95 15.16 -7.34
CA GLU A 195 -7.01 16.62 -7.34
C GLU A 195 -5.61 17.24 -7.54
N GLN A 196 -5.50 18.15 -8.50
CA GLN A 196 -4.26 18.90 -8.74
C GLN A 196 -4.16 20.09 -7.79
N ILE A 197 -3.01 20.22 -7.12
CA ILE A 197 -2.71 21.43 -6.37
C ILE A 197 -2.30 22.52 -7.35
N VAL A 198 -3.13 23.56 -7.47
CA VAL A 198 -2.75 24.80 -8.14
C VAL A 198 -1.99 25.65 -7.13
N LEU A 199 -0.66 25.58 -7.15
CA LEU A 199 0.16 26.52 -6.38
C LEU A 199 -0.06 27.93 -6.94
N PRO A 200 -0.31 28.95 -6.09
CA PRO A 200 -0.43 30.32 -6.56
C PRO A 200 0.87 30.70 -7.27
N ALA A 201 0.76 31.17 -8.51
CA ALA A 201 1.90 31.68 -9.25
C ALA A 201 2.56 32.76 -8.41
N THR A 202 3.85 32.59 -8.10
CA THR A 202 4.63 33.63 -7.45
C THR A 202 4.62 34.83 -8.38
N GLU A 203 3.83 35.86 -8.05
CA GLU A 203 3.89 37.14 -8.72
C GLU A 203 5.31 37.67 -8.52
N ALA A 204 6.12 37.55 -9.56
CA ALA A 204 7.41 38.20 -9.63
C ALA A 204 7.15 39.70 -9.69
N GLU A 205 7.13 40.36 -8.53
CA GLU A 205 7.21 41.82 -8.42
C GLU A 205 8.43 42.30 -9.21
N THR A 206 8.16 43.14 -10.21
CA THR A 206 9.14 43.97 -10.92
C THR A 206 8.93 45.42 -10.52
#